data_AF-A0A6G7PV80-F1
#
_entry.id   AF-A0A6G7PV80-F1
#
_cell.length_a   1.000
_cell.length_b   1.000
_cell.length_c   1.000
_cell.angle_alpha   90.00
_cell.angle_beta   90.00
_cell.angle_gamma   90.00
#
_symmetry.space_group_name_H-M   'P 1'
#
loop_
_entity.id
_entity.type
_entity.pdbx_description
1 polymer ?
#
loop_
_entity_poly.entity_id
_entity_poly.type
_entity_poly.pdbx_seq_one_letter_code
_entity_poly.pdbx_strand_id
1 'polypeptide(L)'
;MGQIGSIAHHFHQGARSEYLAQYVLSAFGIAIPVPRPEDAGIDLYCAIGEEVGKRLLIENYFVVQVKSNKNDIIHEPEESVKWILSQKYPFIICVVNKYEGIIELYQTLQLAKFFPEEDIKRLIFSFSPSKEGNFVEQEEDKKEVKILLDRPILKIKIPDIDKKEILSQYKRILKSWIELDQENIDRKNAGINVVIFPPKIITNSEIVQERKLEGNFFKHKLNQIIANKYYENLFFFLAHEIHNAVAQEDQDRFVAISDLCWELIKVLSLKDNYGIRMLQVAINKGSEKLCCDRHLNLYINGKLIRTNGVKIVK
;
A
#
# COMPACT_ATOMS: atom_id res chain seq x y z
N MET A 1 -49.54 16.84 -11.14
CA MET A 1 -48.65 18.02 -10.96
C MET A 1 -47.23 17.52 -11.08
N GLY A 2 -46.50 17.98 -12.10
CA GLY A 2 -45.16 17.47 -12.42
C GLY A 2 -44.15 17.82 -11.35
N GLN A 3 -43.37 16.83 -10.90
CA GLN A 3 -42.13 17.08 -10.19
C GLN A 3 -41.23 17.88 -11.14
N ILE A 4 -41.00 19.15 -10.79
CA ILE A 4 -39.95 19.96 -11.41
C ILE A 4 -38.64 19.29 -10.99
N GLY A 5 -38.08 18.48 -11.89
CA GLY A 5 -36.75 17.91 -11.72
C GLY A 5 -35.75 19.06 -11.60
N SER A 6 -35.25 19.31 -10.40
CA SER A 6 -34.25 20.34 -10.13
C SER A 6 -33.03 19.68 -9.49
N ILE A 7 -31.92 19.70 -10.21
CA ILE A 7 -30.61 19.28 -9.68
C ILE A 7 -30.00 20.52 -9.04
N ALA A 8 -29.56 20.44 -7.77
CA ALA A 8 -28.96 21.60 -7.12
C ALA A 8 -27.66 22.03 -7.85
N HIS A 9 -27.48 23.33 -8.03
CA HIS A 9 -26.36 23.91 -8.80
C HIS A 9 -24.98 23.43 -8.32
N HIS A 10 -24.81 23.15 -7.02
CA HIS A 10 -23.58 22.59 -6.46
C HIS A 10 -23.25 21.19 -7.01
N PHE A 11 -24.24 20.33 -7.24
CA PHE A 11 -24.04 19.00 -7.85
C PHE A 11 -23.62 19.09 -9.32
N HIS A 12 -24.05 20.13 -10.03
CA HIS A 12 -23.58 20.40 -11.39
C HIS A 12 -22.12 20.89 -11.42
N GLN A 13 -21.69 21.66 -10.43
CA GLN A 13 -20.30 22.14 -10.34
C GLN A 13 -19.31 21.03 -9.94
N GLY A 14 -19.76 20.06 -9.13
CA GLY A 14 -19.04 18.81 -8.87
C GLY A 14 -18.83 18.01 -10.16
N ALA A 15 -19.93 17.73 -10.89
CA ALA A 15 -19.89 17.00 -12.16
C ALA A 15 -18.89 17.59 -13.17
N ARG A 16 -18.88 18.92 -13.30
CA ARG A 16 -17.95 19.61 -14.21
C ARG A 16 -16.49 19.43 -13.81
N SER A 17 -16.21 19.28 -12.52
CA SER A 17 -14.86 19.01 -12.03
C SER A 17 -14.46 17.57 -12.36
N GLU A 18 -15.36 16.62 -12.12
CA GLU A 18 -15.17 15.19 -12.48
C GLU A 18 -14.91 15.02 -13.98
N TYR A 19 -15.71 15.64 -14.85
CA TYR A 19 -15.50 15.59 -16.31
C TYR A 19 -14.14 16.15 -16.73
N LEU A 20 -13.73 17.26 -16.12
CA LEU A 20 -12.45 17.88 -16.46
C LEU A 20 -11.27 17.03 -15.97
N ALA A 21 -11.39 16.46 -14.77
CA ALA A 21 -10.42 15.50 -14.25
C ALA A 21 -10.34 14.26 -15.12
N GLN A 22 -11.47 13.70 -15.55
CA GLN A 22 -11.51 12.56 -16.45
C GLN A 22 -10.80 12.87 -17.77
N TYR A 23 -11.10 14.01 -18.39
CA TYR A 23 -10.47 14.45 -19.64
C TYR A 23 -8.95 14.53 -19.51
N VAL A 24 -8.44 15.25 -18.51
CA VAL A 24 -7.00 15.40 -18.28
C VAL A 24 -6.34 14.07 -17.93
N LEU A 25 -6.95 13.25 -17.07
CA LEU A 25 -6.37 11.99 -16.64
C LEU A 25 -6.38 10.93 -17.75
N SER A 26 -7.32 10.99 -18.68
CA SER A 26 -7.33 10.12 -19.86
C SER A 26 -6.13 10.32 -20.79
N ALA A 27 -5.41 11.46 -20.68
CA ALA A 27 -4.17 11.68 -21.42
C ALA A 27 -3.01 10.77 -20.95
N PHE A 28 -3.08 10.22 -19.73
CA PHE A 28 -2.04 9.33 -19.20
C PHE A 28 -2.30 7.84 -19.48
N GLY A 29 -3.53 7.49 -19.89
CA GLY A 29 -3.98 6.10 -20.03
C GLY A 29 -5.50 5.97 -19.92
N ILE A 30 -5.98 5.08 -19.05
CA ILE A 30 -7.41 4.87 -18.82
C ILE A 30 -7.88 5.80 -17.68
N ALA A 31 -9.02 6.46 -17.88
CA ALA A 31 -9.76 7.15 -16.83
C ALA A 31 -11.26 6.90 -16.99
N ILE A 32 -11.82 6.07 -16.12
CA ILE A 32 -13.23 5.64 -16.15
C ILE A 32 -13.96 6.27 -14.97
N PRO A 33 -15.03 7.04 -15.21
CA PRO A 33 -15.81 7.65 -14.14
C PRO A 33 -16.71 6.60 -13.50
N VAL A 34 -16.85 6.69 -12.18
CA VAL A 34 -17.82 5.90 -11.44
C VAL A 34 -19.20 6.51 -11.70
N PRO A 35 -20.17 5.75 -12.23
CA PRO A 35 -21.53 6.25 -12.39
C PRO A 35 -22.08 6.65 -11.03
N ARG A 36 -22.74 7.81 -10.94
CA ARG A 36 -23.32 8.31 -9.68
C ARG A 36 -24.19 7.31 -8.89
N PRO A 37 -24.99 6.42 -9.53
CA PRO A 37 -25.73 5.40 -8.78
C PRO A 37 -24.84 4.43 -8.00
N GLU A 38 -23.58 4.28 -8.41
CA GLU A 38 -22.57 3.37 -7.87
C GLU A 38 -21.47 4.12 -7.09
N ASP A 39 -21.71 5.37 -6.70
CA ASP A 39 -20.73 6.20 -5.98
C ASP A 39 -20.37 5.57 -4.63
N ALA A 40 -19.18 4.94 -4.61
CA ALA A 40 -18.60 4.32 -3.43
C ALA A 40 -17.54 5.22 -2.76
N GLY A 41 -17.52 6.53 -3.07
CA GLY A 41 -16.52 7.49 -2.58
C GLY A 41 -15.27 7.62 -3.47
N ILE A 42 -15.23 6.89 -4.59
CA ILE A 42 -14.22 6.98 -5.65
C ILE A 42 -14.92 7.58 -6.87
N ASP A 43 -14.34 8.63 -7.45
CA ASP A 43 -14.91 9.30 -8.61
C ASP A 43 -14.38 8.72 -9.93
N LEU A 44 -13.10 8.31 -9.98
CA LEU A 44 -12.47 7.74 -11.17
C LEU A 44 -11.62 6.51 -10.83
N TYR A 45 -11.74 5.48 -11.67
CA TYR A 45 -10.75 4.40 -11.77
C TYR A 45 -9.78 4.71 -12.91
N CYS A 46 -8.50 4.75 -12.59
CA CYS A 46 -7.46 5.14 -13.53
C CYS A 46 -6.37 4.08 -13.65
N ALA A 47 -5.68 4.10 -14.80
CA ALA A 47 -4.46 3.34 -15.00
C ALA A 47 -3.55 4.06 -15.99
N ILE A 48 -2.23 3.98 -15.77
CA ILE A 48 -1.26 4.53 -16.70
C ILE A 48 -1.15 3.60 -17.92
N GLY A 49 -1.15 4.15 -19.12
CA GLY A 49 -1.06 3.35 -20.35
C GLY A 49 0.25 3.63 -21.09
N GLU A 50 1.01 2.60 -21.45
CA GLU A 50 2.19 2.68 -22.32
C GLU A 50 1.85 2.32 -23.76
N GLU A 51 2.37 3.09 -24.73
CA GLU A 51 2.19 2.78 -26.14
C GLU A 51 3.15 1.67 -26.57
N VAL A 52 2.60 0.52 -26.97
CA VAL A 52 3.35 -0.61 -27.53
C VAL A 52 2.91 -0.82 -28.97
N GLY A 53 3.63 -0.19 -29.90
CA GLY A 53 3.27 -0.16 -31.32
C GLY A 53 1.98 0.61 -31.55
N LYS A 54 0.89 -0.09 -31.89
CA LYS A 54 -0.46 0.49 -32.09
C LYS A 54 -1.43 0.19 -30.96
N ARG A 55 -0.94 -0.35 -29.84
CA ARG A 55 -1.76 -0.79 -28.71
C ARG A 55 -1.35 -0.05 -27.45
N LEU A 56 -2.32 0.12 -26.55
CA LEU A 56 -2.08 0.63 -25.21
C LEU A 56 -1.91 -0.56 -24.26
N LEU A 57 -0.74 -0.66 -23.62
CA LEU A 57 -0.47 -1.58 -22.52
C LEU A 57 -0.84 -0.86 -21.22
N ILE A 58 -1.71 -1.48 -20.41
CA ILE A 58 -2.15 -0.89 -19.15
C ILE A 58 -1.23 -1.31 -18.02
N GLU A 59 -0.74 -0.32 -17.28
CA GLU A 59 0.15 -0.44 -16.14
C GLU A 59 -0.38 0.40 -14.98
N ASN A 60 0.06 0.10 -13.75
CA ASN A 60 -0.14 0.92 -12.55
C ASN A 60 -1.57 1.49 -12.37
N TYR A 61 -2.43 0.71 -11.73
CA TYR A 61 -3.79 1.15 -11.37
C TYR A 61 -3.76 2.12 -10.19
N PHE A 62 -4.64 3.12 -10.23
CA PHE A 62 -4.87 4.04 -9.12
C PHE A 62 -6.31 4.53 -9.13
N VAL A 63 -6.79 5.00 -7.98
CA VAL A 63 -8.14 5.54 -7.81
C VAL A 63 -8.06 7.01 -7.45
N VAL A 64 -9.05 7.78 -7.93
CA VAL A 64 -9.06 9.23 -7.74
C VAL A 64 -10.36 9.68 -7.12
N GLN A 65 -10.24 10.55 -6.12
CA GLN A 65 -11.35 11.35 -5.61
C GLN A 65 -11.17 12.80 -6.05
N VAL A 66 -12.16 13.35 -6.73
CA VAL A 66 -12.16 14.68 -7.33
C VAL A 66 -12.82 15.68 -6.38
N LYS A 67 -12.15 16.82 -6.17
CA LYS A 67 -12.64 17.95 -5.37
C LYS A 67 -12.54 19.23 -6.18
N SER A 68 -13.46 20.16 -5.91
CA SER A 68 -13.48 21.48 -6.56
C SER A 68 -12.82 22.60 -5.74
N ASN A 69 -12.33 22.30 -4.54
CA ASN A 69 -11.67 23.23 -3.63
C ASN A 69 -10.68 22.47 -2.72
N LYS A 70 -9.92 23.23 -1.93
CA LYS A 70 -8.92 22.72 -0.98
C LYS A 70 -9.41 22.75 0.48
N ASN A 71 -10.70 22.53 0.69
CA ASN A 71 -11.22 22.36 2.05
C ASN A 71 -10.77 21.01 2.60
N ASP A 72 -10.58 20.92 3.90
CA ASP A 72 -10.24 19.65 4.56
C ASP A 72 -11.28 18.58 4.22
N ILE A 73 -10.80 17.36 3.96
CA ILE A 73 -11.64 16.20 3.64
C ILE A 73 -11.68 15.32 4.88
N ILE A 74 -12.88 15.16 5.43
CA ILE A 74 -13.11 14.48 6.71
C ILE A 74 -13.75 13.13 6.44
N HIS A 75 -13.12 12.07 6.93
CA HIS A 75 -13.64 10.71 6.96
C HIS A 75 -14.10 10.40 8.38
N GLU A 76 -15.42 10.34 8.54
CA GLU A 76 -16.15 9.91 9.73
C GLU A 76 -17.51 9.35 9.27
N PRO A 77 -18.14 8.41 10.00
CA PRO A 77 -17.68 7.75 11.23
C PRO A 77 -16.57 6.70 10.98
N GLU A 78 -16.27 5.87 11.98
CA GLU A 78 -15.19 4.85 11.97
C GLU A 78 -15.24 3.93 10.73
N GLU A 79 -16.43 3.63 10.21
CA GLU A 79 -16.61 2.83 8.99
C GLU A 79 -16.03 3.53 7.75
N SER A 80 -16.16 4.86 7.65
CA SER A 80 -15.56 5.65 6.57
C SER A 80 -14.03 5.66 6.67
N VAL A 81 -13.50 5.72 7.90
CA VAL A 81 -12.06 5.58 8.17
C VAL A 81 -11.56 4.19 7.77
N LYS A 82 -12.27 3.13 8.17
CA LYS A 82 -11.95 1.75 7.77
C LYS A 82 -11.97 1.59 6.25
N TRP A 83 -12.95 2.20 5.56
CA TRP A 83 -13.04 2.16 4.11
C TRP A 83 -11.81 2.79 3.44
N ILE A 84 -11.35 3.98 3.86
CA ILE A 84 -10.20 4.65 3.24
C ILE A 84 -8.87 3.95 3.59
N LEU A 85 -8.70 3.40 4.80
CA LEU A 85 -7.50 2.64 5.18
C LEU A 85 -7.42 1.28 4.47
N SER A 86 -8.55 0.73 4.05
CA SER A 86 -8.67 -0.57 3.36
C SER A 86 -8.41 -0.51 1.86
N GLN A 87 -8.11 0.68 1.30
CA GLN A 87 -7.81 0.81 -0.12
C GLN A 87 -6.62 -0.08 -0.52
N LYS A 88 -6.77 -0.74 -1.68
CA LYS A 88 -5.79 -1.68 -2.25
C LYS A 88 -4.99 -1.11 -3.42
N TYR A 89 -5.35 0.09 -3.84
CA TYR A 89 -4.69 0.81 -4.91
C TYR A 89 -4.32 2.21 -4.40
N PRO A 90 -3.27 2.83 -4.95
CA PRO A 90 -2.92 4.21 -4.68
C PRO A 90 -4.14 5.12 -4.80
N PHE A 91 -4.41 5.87 -3.73
CA PHE A 91 -5.55 6.77 -3.65
C PHE A 91 -5.06 8.21 -3.80
N ILE A 92 -5.56 8.90 -4.82
CA ILE A 92 -5.12 10.24 -5.17
C ILE A 92 -6.29 11.21 -5.02
N ILE A 93 -6.02 12.35 -4.38
CA ILE A 93 -6.97 13.46 -4.30
C ILE A 93 -6.66 14.42 -5.45
N CYS A 94 -7.64 14.64 -6.31
CA CYS A 94 -7.55 15.52 -7.47
C CYS A 94 -8.33 16.81 -7.19
N VAL A 95 -7.66 17.95 -7.15
CA VAL A 95 -8.31 19.26 -6.99
C VAL A 95 -8.35 19.97 -8.34
N VAL A 96 -9.55 20.34 -8.77
CA VAL A 96 -9.78 20.98 -10.07
C VAL A 96 -10.09 22.47 -9.88
N ASN A 97 -9.18 23.32 -10.37
CA ASN A 97 -9.43 24.75 -10.54
C ASN A 97 -9.94 25.01 -11.96
N LYS A 98 -11.28 25.05 -12.10
CA LYS A 98 -11.94 25.29 -13.39
C LYS A 98 -11.67 26.67 -13.99
N TYR A 99 -11.42 27.69 -13.15
CA TYR A 99 -11.19 29.06 -13.62
C TYR A 99 -9.83 29.21 -14.28
N GLU A 100 -8.80 28.60 -13.68
CA GLU A 100 -7.44 28.64 -14.21
C GLU A 100 -7.17 27.51 -15.22
N GLY A 101 -8.08 26.55 -15.34
CA GLY A 101 -7.88 25.36 -16.17
C GLY A 101 -6.73 24.50 -15.66
N ILE A 102 -6.67 24.32 -14.34
CA ILE A 102 -5.58 23.62 -13.65
C ILE A 102 -6.14 22.45 -12.85
N ILE A 103 -5.40 21.35 -12.86
CA ILE A 103 -5.63 20.20 -12.00
C ILE A 103 -4.40 19.94 -11.14
N GLU A 104 -4.62 19.69 -9.86
CA GLU A 104 -3.59 19.39 -8.88
C GLU A 104 -3.86 18.00 -8.28
N LEU A 105 -2.87 17.11 -8.36
CA LEU A 105 -2.93 15.76 -7.80
C LEU A 105 -2.14 15.71 -6.50
N TYR A 106 -2.77 15.21 -5.46
CA TYR A 106 -2.23 15.08 -4.10
C TYR A 106 -2.16 13.61 -3.71
N GLN A 107 -1.02 13.23 -3.14
CA GLN A 107 -0.75 11.86 -2.74
C GLN A 107 -1.21 11.63 -1.29
N THR A 108 -1.75 10.45 -1.02
CA THR A 108 -2.23 10.00 0.30
C THR A 108 -1.41 8.84 0.86
N LEU A 109 -0.19 8.61 0.36
CA LEU A 109 0.70 7.48 0.74
C LEU A 109 0.84 7.24 2.25
N GLN A 110 0.65 8.27 3.07
CA GLN A 110 0.74 8.18 4.53
C GLN A 110 -0.37 7.31 5.12
N LEU A 111 -1.46 7.05 4.38
CA LEU A 111 -2.51 6.10 4.77
C LEU A 111 -1.96 4.72 5.12
N ALA A 112 -0.92 4.26 4.42
CA ALA A 112 -0.34 2.94 4.65
C ALA A 112 0.24 2.77 6.06
N LYS A 113 0.59 3.87 6.75
CA LYS A 113 1.15 3.89 8.12
C LYS A 113 0.11 3.49 9.17
N PHE A 114 -1.14 3.83 8.89
CA PHE A 114 -2.24 3.74 9.86
C PHE A 114 -3.01 2.44 9.75
N PHE A 115 -2.63 1.54 8.86
CA PHE A 115 -3.20 0.21 8.82
C PHE A 115 -2.30 -0.75 9.60
N PRO A 116 -2.84 -1.55 10.54
CA PRO A 116 -4.25 -1.80 10.82
C PRO A 116 -4.78 -1.09 12.07
N GLU A 117 -4.52 0.20 12.29
CA GLU A 117 -4.97 0.88 13.51
C GLU A 117 -6.51 0.93 13.58
N GLU A 118 -7.09 -0.01 14.33
CA GLU A 118 -8.54 -0.13 14.53
C GLU A 118 -9.10 0.95 15.45
N ASP A 119 -8.23 1.74 16.07
CA ASP A 119 -8.63 2.75 17.04
C ASP A 119 -8.90 4.13 16.42
N ILE A 120 -8.57 4.37 15.14
CA ILE A 120 -8.80 5.67 14.49
C ILE A 120 -10.30 5.82 14.16
N LYS A 121 -10.93 6.85 14.73
CA LYS A 121 -12.35 7.16 14.54
C LYS A 121 -12.59 8.28 13.53
N ARG A 122 -11.58 9.12 13.31
CA ARG A 122 -11.66 10.28 12.42
C ARG A 122 -10.36 10.48 11.67
N LEU A 123 -10.45 10.61 10.35
CA LEU A 123 -9.31 10.88 9.50
C LEU A 123 -9.55 12.16 8.70
N ILE A 124 -8.58 13.06 8.71
CA ILE A 124 -8.69 14.37 8.04
C ILE A 124 -7.55 14.50 7.04
N PHE A 125 -7.86 14.65 5.75
CA PHE A 125 -6.88 15.16 4.80
C PHE A 125 -6.92 16.68 4.78
N SER A 126 -5.80 17.31 5.12
CA SER A 126 -5.68 18.76 5.11
C SER A 126 -4.70 19.24 4.06
N PHE A 127 -5.06 20.29 3.33
CA PHE A 127 -4.20 20.95 2.34
C PHE A 127 -3.19 21.91 2.98
N SER A 128 -3.03 21.85 4.30
CA SER A 128 -2.05 22.63 5.05
C SER A 128 -0.62 22.16 4.73
N PRO A 129 0.37 23.07 4.72
CA PRO A 129 1.75 22.71 4.46
C PRO A 129 2.33 21.82 5.56
N SER A 130 3.22 20.90 5.19
CA SER A 130 3.95 20.09 6.15
C SER A 130 5.10 20.88 6.78
N LYS A 131 5.48 20.56 8.03
CA LYS A 131 6.70 21.08 8.67
C LYS A 131 7.77 20.00 8.60
N GLU A 132 8.88 20.29 7.91
CA GLU A 132 10.09 19.44 7.90
C GLU A 132 9.83 17.97 7.49
N GLY A 133 8.91 17.72 6.56
CA GLY A 133 8.58 16.36 6.10
C GLY A 133 7.75 15.54 7.08
N ASN A 134 7.18 16.18 8.10
CA ASN A 134 6.16 15.57 8.95
C ASN A 134 4.78 15.82 8.31
N PHE A 135 4.29 14.79 7.60
CA PHE A 135 3.02 14.81 6.88
C PHE A 135 1.83 14.34 7.72
N VAL A 136 2.04 14.11 9.02
CA VAL A 136 1.04 13.59 9.93
C VAL A 136 1.03 14.44 11.18
N GLU A 137 -0.16 14.93 11.54
CA GLU A 137 -0.48 15.50 12.83
C GLU A 137 -1.41 14.51 13.55
N GLN A 138 -0.96 13.96 14.68
CA GLN A 138 -1.76 13.09 15.54
C GLN A 138 -1.76 13.70 16.93
N GLU A 139 -2.94 13.93 17.50
CA GLU A 139 -3.04 14.29 18.92
C GLU A 139 -2.93 13.01 19.74
N GLU A 140 -2.02 12.97 20.73
CA GLU A 140 -1.69 11.76 21.51
C GLU A 140 -2.90 11.13 22.21
N ASP A 141 -3.92 11.93 22.55
CA ASP A 141 -5.15 11.51 23.25
C ASP A 141 -6.37 11.33 22.34
N LYS A 142 -6.31 11.78 21.06
CA LYS A 142 -7.47 11.69 20.16
C LYS A 142 -7.29 10.55 19.17
N LYS A 143 -8.37 9.77 19.00
CA LYS A 143 -8.59 8.81 17.91
C LYS A 143 -8.76 9.51 16.55
N GLU A 144 -8.12 10.66 16.37
CA GLU A 144 -8.17 11.53 15.21
C GLU A 144 -6.76 11.61 14.60
N VAL A 145 -6.68 11.38 13.30
CA VAL A 145 -5.45 11.48 12.53
C VAL A 145 -5.63 12.50 11.44
N LYS A 146 -4.72 13.46 11.35
CA LYS A 146 -4.70 14.46 10.28
C LYS A 146 -3.49 14.24 9.37
N ILE A 147 -3.75 13.93 8.11
CA ILE A 147 -2.75 13.76 7.06
C ILE A 147 -2.63 15.08 6.30
N LEU A 148 -1.44 15.66 6.30
CA LEU A 148 -1.12 16.88 5.57
C LEU A 148 -0.73 16.51 4.14
N LEU A 149 -1.57 16.93 3.18
CA LEU A 149 -1.33 16.73 1.75
C LEU A 149 -0.23 17.66 1.20
N ASP A 150 0.15 18.69 1.96
CA ASP A 150 1.23 19.63 1.68
C ASP A 150 1.15 20.23 0.26
N ARG A 151 1.97 19.71 -0.67
CA ARG A 151 2.04 20.16 -2.06
C ARG A 151 1.49 19.10 -3.00
N PRO A 152 0.87 19.50 -4.11
CA PRO A 152 0.50 18.53 -5.13
C PRO A 152 1.76 17.89 -5.71
N ILE A 153 1.72 16.58 -5.92
CA ILE A 153 2.78 15.84 -6.64
C ILE A 153 2.83 16.26 -8.10
N LEU A 154 1.67 16.61 -8.66
CA LEU A 154 1.53 17.05 -10.05
C LEU A 154 0.53 18.20 -10.14
N LYS A 155 0.92 19.25 -10.86
CA LYS A 155 0.09 20.42 -11.20
C LYS A 155 0.10 20.57 -12.71
N ILE A 156 -1.03 20.27 -13.33
CA ILE A 156 -1.23 20.19 -14.77
C ILE A 156 -2.10 21.37 -15.21
N LYS A 157 -1.67 22.11 -16.24
CA LYS A 157 -2.58 22.99 -16.97
C LYS A 157 -3.18 22.21 -18.13
N ILE A 158 -4.47 22.38 -18.40
CA ILE A 158 -5.15 21.65 -19.49
C ILE A 158 -4.39 21.75 -20.83
N PRO A 159 -3.91 22.92 -21.29
CA PRO A 159 -3.22 23.01 -22.58
C PRO A 159 -1.86 22.28 -22.64
N ASP A 160 -1.34 21.82 -21.49
CA ASP A 160 -0.07 21.10 -21.45
C ASP A 160 -0.22 19.62 -21.82
N ILE A 161 -1.43 19.05 -21.75
CA ILE A 161 -1.65 17.63 -22.08
C ILE A 161 -1.50 17.35 -23.59
N ASP A 162 -1.70 18.36 -24.44
CA ASP A 162 -1.53 18.23 -25.90
C ASP A 162 -0.05 18.31 -26.32
N LYS A 163 0.86 18.66 -25.39
CA LYS A 163 2.30 18.79 -25.64
C LYS A 163 2.99 17.48 -25.25
N LYS A 164 3.39 16.70 -26.26
CA LYS A 164 3.91 15.34 -26.07
C LYS A 164 5.05 15.24 -25.06
N GLU A 165 6.01 16.16 -25.11
CA GLU A 165 7.17 16.17 -24.20
C GLU A 165 6.74 16.44 -22.75
N ILE A 166 5.83 17.39 -22.55
CA ILE A 166 5.33 17.75 -21.21
C ILE A 166 4.45 16.63 -20.65
N LEU A 167 3.55 16.07 -21.47
CA LEU A 167 2.73 14.93 -21.08
C LEU A 167 3.59 13.73 -20.67
N SER A 168 4.64 13.44 -21.44
CA SER A 168 5.58 12.35 -21.13
C SER A 168 6.31 12.58 -19.80
N GLN A 169 6.69 13.82 -19.51
CA GLN A 169 7.28 14.21 -18.22
C GLN A 169 6.28 14.01 -17.08
N TYR A 170 5.06 14.52 -17.23
CA TYR A 170 4.01 14.37 -16.22
C TYR A 170 3.65 12.91 -15.96
N LYS A 171 3.61 12.09 -17.01
CA LYS A 171 3.37 10.65 -16.92
C LYS A 171 4.44 9.95 -16.09
N ARG A 172 5.72 10.22 -16.36
CA ARG A 172 6.85 9.68 -15.57
C ARG A 172 6.75 10.06 -14.10
N ILE A 173 6.47 11.33 -13.82
CA ILE A 173 6.29 11.82 -12.45
C ILE A 173 5.17 11.06 -11.76
N LEU A 174 3.97 11.05 -12.35
CA LEU A 174 2.80 10.36 -11.78
C LEU A 174 3.07 8.86 -11.57
N LYS A 175 3.70 8.20 -12.54
CA LYS A 175 4.09 6.78 -12.45
C LYS A 175 4.97 6.52 -11.23
N SER A 176 6.02 7.31 -11.04
CA SER A 176 6.93 7.13 -9.90
C SER A 176 6.19 7.21 -8.54
N TRP A 177 5.24 8.14 -8.43
CA TRP A 177 4.44 8.30 -7.20
C TRP A 177 3.45 7.17 -6.97
N ILE A 178 2.82 6.65 -8.03
CA ILE A 178 1.90 5.50 -7.94
C ILE A 178 2.67 4.23 -7.59
N GLU A 179 3.84 4.02 -8.20
CA GLU A 179 4.70 2.86 -7.91
C GLU A 179 5.15 2.84 -6.44
N LEU A 180 5.63 3.97 -5.92
CA LEU A 180 6.02 4.06 -4.51
C LEU A 180 4.85 3.75 -3.57
N ASP A 181 3.66 4.29 -3.85
CA ASP A 181 2.49 4.06 -3.01
C ASP A 181 1.99 2.62 -3.10
N GLN A 182 2.03 2.02 -4.31
CA GLN A 182 1.74 0.60 -4.48
C GLN A 182 2.71 -0.27 -3.69
N GLU A 183 4.02 0.04 -3.69
CA GLU A 183 4.98 -0.69 -2.86
C GLU A 183 4.65 -0.59 -1.35
N ASN A 184 4.18 0.57 -0.87
CA ASN A 184 3.75 0.73 0.52
C ASN A 184 2.48 -0.07 0.83
N ILE A 185 1.53 -0.10 -0.10
CA ILE A 185 0.32 -0.92 0.01
C ILE A 185 0.67 -2.41 0.01
N ASP A 186 1.65 -2.82 -0.80
CA ASP A 186 2.12 -4.21 -0.85
C ASP A 186 2.83 -4.60 0.44
N ARG A 187 3.67 -3.72 1.01
CA ARG A 187 4.27 -3.90 2.35
C ARG A 187 3.19 -4.05 3.42
N LYS A 188 2.20 -3.14 3.43
CA LYS A 188 1.03 -3.19 4.31
C LYS A 188 0.33 -4.55 4.21
N ASN A 189 0.04 -5.00 2.98
CA ASN A 189 -0.63 -6.27 2.72
C ASN A 189 0.24 -7.49 3.08
N ALA A 190 1.57 -7.35 3.02
CA ALA A 190 2.53 -8.36 3.47
C ALA A 190 2.71 -8.39 5.00
N GLY A 191 2.05 -7.49 5.73
CA GLY A 191 2.17 -7.34 7.19
C GLY A 191 3.42 -6.62 7.66
N ILE A 192 4.09 -5.90 6.76
CA ILE A 192 5.22 -5.03 7.05
C ILE A 192 4.65 -3.63 7.27
N ASN A 193 4.48 -3.23 8.53
CA ASN A 193 3.94 -1.91 8.88
C ASN A 193 5.05 -0.83 8.84
N VAL A 194 5.53 -0.60 7.62
CA VAL A 194 6.56 0.38 7.28
C VAL A 194 6.13 1.11 6.01
N VAL A 195 6.18 2.43 6.09
CA VAL A 195 5.94 3.31 4.95
C VAL A 195 7.26 3.95 4.54
N ILE A 196 7.49 3.94 3.23
CA ILE A 196 8.57 4.65 2.58
C ILE A 196 8.01 5.89 1.92
N PHE A 197 8.61 7.04 2.21
CA PHE A 197 8.17 8.30 1.61
C PHE A 197 9.33 9.27 1.42
N PRO A 198 9.25 10.19 0.44
CA PRO A 198 10.27 11.20 0.27
C PRO A 198 10.21 12.23 1.41
N PRO A 199 11.34 12.76 1.88
CA PRO A 199 11.38 13.73 2.98
C PRO A 199 10.68 15.05 2.61
N LYS A 200 10.53 15.33 1.31
CA LYS A 200 9.90 16.54 0.80
C LYS A 200 9.18 16.25 -0.51
N ILE A 201 8.01 16.85 -0.68
CA ILE A 201 7.29 16.85 -1.95
C ILE A 201 7.68 18.09 -2.75
N ILE A 202 8.12 17.88 -3.99
CA ILE A 202 8.36 18.96 -4.96
C ILE A 202 7.39 18.73 -6.12
N THR A 203 6.48 19.69 -6.32
CA THR A 203 5.48 19.63 -7.40
C THR A 203 6.15 19.49 -8.76
N ASN A 204 5.59 18.62 -9.60
CA ASN A 204 6.09 18.33 -10.96
C ASN A 204 7.53 17.79 -10.96
N SER A 205 7.93 17.06 -9.92
CA SER A 205 9.22 16.38 -9.84
C SER A 205 9.03 14.90 -9.50
N GLU A 206 9.90 14.07 -10.06
CA GLU A 206 10.01 12.66 -9.69
C GLU A 206 10.49 12.51 -8.25
N ILE A 207 10.28 11.33 -7.69
CA ILE A 207 10.75 11.00 -6.35
C ILE A 207 12.27 11.06 -6.31
N VAL A 208 12.81 11.84 -5.38
CA VAL A 208 14.25 11.90 -5.09
C VAL A 208 14.71 10.57 -4.49
N GLN A 209 15.94 10.14 -4.75
CA GLN A 209 16.49 8.88 -4.20
C GLN A 209 16.47 8.81 -2.67
N GLU A 210 16.53 9.96 -2.00
CA GLU A 210 16.45 10.02 -0.54
C GLU A 210 15.04 9.64 -0.08
N ARG A 211 14.96 8.58 0.71
CA ARG A 211 13.72 7.99 1.22
C ARG A 211 13.78 7.96 2.74
N LYS A 212 12.74 8.49 3.39
CA LYS A 212 12.51 8.32 4.81
C LYS A 212 11.70 7.03 5.02
N LEU A 213 12.09 6.27 6.02
CA LEU A 213 11.42 5.06 6.43
C LEU A 213 10.78 5.33 7.79
N GLU A 214 9.48 5.13 7.88
CA GLU A 214 8.74 5.29 9.13
C GLU A 214 7.82 4.10 9.31
N GLY A 215 7.85 3.52 10.49
CA GLY A 215 7.08 2.31 10.76
C GLY A 215 7.21 1.93 12.21
N ASN A 216 6.34 1.01 12.63
CA ASN A 216 6.36 0.51 13.98
C ASN A 216 6.45 -1.00 13.98
N PHE A 217 7.68 -1.50 13.87
CA PHE A 217 7.98 -2.94 13.95
C PHE A 217 7.51 -3.57 15.27
N PHE A 218 7.34 -2.77 16.33
CA PHE A 218 7.17 -3.25 17.71
C PHE A 218 5.84 -2.84 18.38
N LYS A 219 4.96 -2.04 17.75
CA LYS A 219 3.63 -1.74 18.32
C LYS A 219 2.74 -2.98 18.17
N HIS A 220 2.76 -3.77 19.24
CA HIS A 220 2.18 -5.10 19.46
C HIS A 220 0.65 -5.25 19.36
N LYS A 221 -0.07 -4.37 18.66
CA LYS A 221 -1.46 -4.62 18.28
C LYS A 221 -1.59 -4.81 16.77
N LEU A 222 -0.68 -5.60 16.19
CA LEU A 222 -0.95 -6.15 14.87
C LEU A 222 -2.23 -6.99 14.99
N ASN A 223 -3.25 -6.63 14.20
CA ASN A 223 -4.39 -7.51 13.99
C ASN A 223 -3.86 -8.92 13.69
N GLN A 224 -4.42 -9.93 14.34
CA GLN A 224 -3.93 -11.32 14.27
C GLN A 224 -3.77 -11.81 12.82
N ILE A 225 -4.60 -11.32 11.90
CA ILE A 225 -4.53 -11.62 10.46
C ILE A 225 -3.20 -11.13 9.86
N ILE A 226 -2.78 -9.92 10.19
CA ILE A 226 -1.59 -9.26 9.61
C ILE A 226 -0.32 -9.82 10.22
N ALA A 227 -0.33 -10.08 11.53
CA ALA A 227 0.76 -10.82 12.18
C ALA A 227 0.95 -12.20 11.53
N ASN A 228 -0.13 -12.94 11.29
CA ASN A 228 -0.07 -14.24 10.61
C ASN A 228 0.53 -14.11 9.20
N LYS A 229 0.16 -13.06 8.44
CA LYS A 229 0.69 -12.84 7.10
C LYS A 229 2.18 -12.49 7.10
N TYR A 230 2.61 -11.66 8.03
CA TYR A 230 4.03 -11.35 8.23
C TYR A 230 4.84 -12.62 8.51
N TYR A 231 4.37 -13.46 9.46
CA TYR A 231 5.05 -14.71 9.78
C TYR A 231 5.04 -15.70 8.61
N GLU A 232 3.94 -15.79 7.87
CA GLU A 232 3.87 -16.60 6.65
C GLU A 232 4.98 -16.21 5.66
N ASN A 233 5.14 -14.91 5.39
CA ASN A 233 6.17 -14.37 4.50
C ASN A 233 7.59 -14.60 5.05
N LEU A 234 7.80 -14.39 6.35
CA LEU A 234 9.07 -14.68 7.01
C LEU A 234 9.48 -16.15 6.84
N PHE A 235 8.54 -17.08 6.98
CA PHE A 235 8.84 -18.51 6.80
C PHE A 235 9.03 -18.91 5.35
N PHE A 236 8.39 -18.25 4.38
CA PHE A 236 8.76 -18.44 2.97
C PHE A 236 10.19 -18.00 2.69
N PHE A 237 10.60 -16.85 3.24
CA PHE A 237 11.97 -16.38 3.11
C PHE A 237 12.95 -17.38 3.73
N LEU A 238 12.70 -17.84 4.95
CA LEU A 238 13.55 -18.83 5.61
C LEU A 238 13.58 -20.17 4.85
N ALA A 239 12.46 -20.63 4.29
CA ALA A 239 12.40 -21.82 3.46
C ALA A 239 13.24 -21.67 2.17
N HIS A 240 13.22 -20.48 1.56
CA HIS A 240 14.06 -20.16 0.41
C HIS A 240 15.55 -20.17 0.78
N GLU A 241 15.91 -19.57 1.92
CA GLU A 241 17.29 -19.57 2.41
C GLU A 241 17.80 -20.99 2.74
N ILE A 242 16.94 -21.86 3.26
CA ILE A 242 17.22 -23.29 3.44
C ILE A 242 17.48 -23.95 2.09
N HIS A 243 16.62 -23.71 1.09
CA HIS A 243 16.81 -24.25 -0.24
C HIS A 243 18.14 -23.80 -0.85
N ASN A 244 18.51 -22.54 -0.69
CA ASN A 244 19.79 -21.99 -1.16
C ASN A 244 20.98 -22.66 -0.46
N ALA A 245 20.92 -22.86 0.86
CA ALA A 245 21.96 -23.58 1.60
C ALA A 245 22.13 -25.03 1.12
N VAL A 246 21.02 -25.75 0.91
CA VAL A 246 21.02 -27.12 0.39
C VAL A 246 21.58 -27.19 -1.02
N ALA A 247 21.20 -26.25 -1.91
CA ALA A 247 21.70 -26.19 -3.27
C ALA A 247 23.22 -25.90 -3.34
N GLN A 248 23.75 -25.21 -2.34
CA GLN A 248 25.17 -24.92 -2.18
C GLN A 248 25.93 -26.01 -1.42
N GLU A 249 25.23 -27.06 -0.95
CA GLU A 249 25.77 -28.11 -0.07
C GLU A 249 26.40 -27.54 1.23
N ASP A 250 25.93 -26.37 1.68
CA ASP A 250 26.40 -25.69 2.88
C ASP A 250 25.64 -26.18 4.12
N GLN A 251 26.17 -27.23 4.74
CA GLN A 251 25.56 -27.88 5.89
C GLN A 251 25.50 -26.98 7.13
N ASP A 252 26.52 -26.16 7.38
CA ASP A 252 26.58 -25.30 8.56
C ASP A 252 25.52 -24.21 8.48
N ARG A 253 25.38 -23.57 7.31
CA ARG A 253 24.31 -22.59 7.07
C ARG A 253 22.93 -23.23 7.17
N PHE A 254 22.74 -24.42 6.60
CA PHE A 254 21.48 -25.15 6.73
C PHE A 254 21.10 -25.41 8.20
N VAL A 255 22.05 -25.89 9.00
CA VAL A 255 21.83 -26.17 10.43
C VAL A 255 21.50 -24.88 11.18
N ALA A 256 22.25 -23.80 10.96
CA ALA A 256 22.04 -22.52 11.64
C ALA A 256 20.66 -21.92 11.33
N ILE A 257 20.23 -21.93 10.07
CA ILE A 257 18.90 -21.44 9.68
C ILE A 257 17.81 -22.34 10.27
N SER A 258 17.99 -23.66 10.23
CA SER A 258 17.04 -24.60 10.81
C SER A 258 16.83 -24.37 12.30
N ASP A 259 17.91 -24.19 13.07
CA ASP A 259 17.84 -23.92 14.51
C ASP A 259 17.18 -22.55 14.81
N LEU A 260 17.46 -21.52 14.01
CA LEU A 260 16.76 -20.24 14.10
C LEU A 260 15.24 -20.40 13.88
N CYS A 261 14.85 -21.17 12.87
CA CYS A 261 13.44 -21.44 12.58
C CYS A 261 12.73 -22.11 13.76
N TRP A 262 13.40 -23.06 14.41
CA TRP A 262 12.88 -23.74 15.60
C TRP A 262 12.63 -22.78 16.76
N GLU A 263 13.61 -21.95 17.09
CA GLU A 263 13.46 -20.99 18.19
C GLU A 263 12.38 -19.95 17.87
N LEU A 264 12.27 -19.48 16.62
CA LEU A 264 11.20 -18.57 16.21
C LEU A 264 9.81 -19.20 16.38
N ILE A 265 9.60 -20.44 15.91
CA ILE A 265 8.31 -21.14 16.05
C ILE A 265 7.94 -21.30 17.53
N LYS A 266 8.90 -21.66 18.37
CA LYS A 266 8.71 -21.84 19.81
C LYS A 266 8.37 -20.54 20.53
N VAL A 267 9.14 -19.48 20.30
CA VAL A 267 8.94 -18.18 20.95
C VAL A 267 7.61 -17.56 20.54
N LEU A 268 7.26 -17.64 19.26
CA LEU A 268 6.09 -16.97 18.71
C LEU A 268 4.78 -17.75 18.90
N SER A 269 4.84 -19.00 19.40
CA SER A 269 3.67 -19.87 19.65
C SER A 269 2.72 -19.93 18.45
N LEU A 270 3.29 -20.01 17.23
CA LEU A 270 2.53 -19.81 16.01
C LEU A 270 1.62 -21.01 15.71
N LYS A 271 0.43 -20.70 15.23
CA LYS A 271 -0.51 -21.70 14.70
C LYS A 271 -0.06 -22.12 13.30
N ASP A 272 -0.41 -23.35 12.93
CA ASP A 272 -0.21 -23.90 11.59
C ASP A 272 -0.68 -22.91 10.51
N ASN A 273 0.22 -22.56 9.62
CA ASN A 273 -0.04 -21.73 8.44
C ASN A 273 0.81 -22.23 7.26
N TYR A 274 0.47 -21.77 6.07
CA TYR A 274 1.08 -22.27 4.84
C TYR A 274 2.60 -22.02 4.77
N GLY A 275 3.09 -20.89 5.29
CA GLY A 275 4.52 -20.59 5.40
C GLY A 275 5.28 -21.58 6.29
N ILE A 276 4.74 -21.92 7.46
CA ILE A 276 5.37 -22.92 8.34
C ILE A 276 5.37 -24.31 7.68
N ARG A 277 4.32 -24.68 6.93
CA ARG A 277 4.29 -25.94 6.16
C ARG A 277 5.34 -25.98 5.06
N MET A 278 5.55 -24.88 4.33
CA MET A 278 6.61 -24.80 3.33
C MET A 278 7.99 -24.92 3.97
N LEU A 279 8.19 -24.27 5.13
CA LEU A 279 9.42 -24.40 5.91
C LEU A 279 9.64 -25.85 6.37
N GLN A 280 8.59 -26.55 6.79
CA GLN A 280 8.65 -27.95 7.16
C GLN A 280 9.17 -28.83 6.03
N VAL A 281 8.62 -28.64 4.83
CA VAL A 281 9.05 -29.38 3.64
C VAL A 281 10.51 -29.06 3.32
N ALA A 282 10.90 -27.79 3.35
CA ALA A 282 12.26 -27.35 3.07
C ALA A 282 13.28 -27.96 4.05
N ILE A 283 13.01 -27.90 5.36
CA ILE A 283 13.87 -28.49 6.40
C ILE A 283 13.97 -30.01 6.19
N ASN A 284 12.84 -30.71 6.07
CA ASN A 284 12.85 -32.17 6.01
C ASN A 284 13.54 -32.69 4.75
N LYS A 285 13.28 -32.09 3.59
CA LYS A 285 13.94 -32.46 2.32
C LYS A 285 15.40 -32.04 2.28
N GLY A 286 15.74 -30.87 2.82
CA GLY A 286 17.13 -30.45 2.98
C GLY A 286 17.91 -31.42 3.85
N SER A 287 17.31 -31.87 4.95
CA SER A 287 17.93 -32.80 5.87
C SER A 287 18.20 -34.18 5.25
N GLU A 288 17.25 -34.71 4.49
CA GLU A 288 17.43 -35.92 3.69
C GLU A 288 18.60 -35.77 2.71
N LYS A 289 18.69 -34.61 2.03
CA LYS A 289 19.69 -34.36 0.99
C LYS A 289 21.11 -34.17 1.53
N LEU A 290 21.25 -33.46 2.65
CA LEU A 290 22.53 -33.17 3.30
C LEU A 290 22.94 -34.24 4.32
N CYS A 291 22.16 -35.32 4.45
CA CYS A 291 22.41 -36.40 5.40
C CYS A 291 22.58 -35.92 6.85
N CYS A 292 21.83 -34.89 7.25
CA CYS A 292 21.80 -34.40 8.63
C CYS A 292 20.49 -34.81 9.34
N ASP A 293 20.42 -34.62 10.66
CA ASP A 293 19.27 -34.99 11.49
C ASP A 293 18.52 -33.73 11.96
N ARG A 294 17.85 -33.05 11.02
CA ARG A 294 17.01 -31.87 11.25
C ARG A 294 15.63 -32.11 10.65
N HIS A 295 14.65 -32.37 11.51
CA HIS A 295 13.30 -32.66 11.06
C HIS A 295 12.26 -31.81 11.77
N LEU A 296 11.61 -30.91 11.04
CA LEU A 296 10.48 -30.14 11.54
C LEU A 296 9.20 -30.97 11.38
N ASN A 297 8.47 -31.16 12.49
CA ASN A 297 7.16 -31.82 12.52
C ASN A 297 6.15 -30.89 13.20
N LEU A 298 5.22 -30.33 12.42
CA LEU A 298 4.23 -29.37 12.92
C LEU A 298 2.94 -30.07 13.33
N TYR A 299 2.30 -29.53 14.36
CA TYR A 299 1.11 -30.09 15.02
C TYR A 299 -0.14 -29.47 14.40
N ILE A 300 -1.11 -30.30 14.00
CA ILE A 300 -2.46 -29.86 13.64
C ILE A 300 -3.38 -30.19 14.83
N ASN A 301 -4.11 -29.20 15.36
CA ASN A 301 -5.16 -29.41 16.37
C ASN A 301 -4.72 -30.20 17.62
N GLY A 302 -3.55 -29.88 18.18
CA GLY A 302 -3.15 -30.36 19.51
C GLY A 302 -2.65 -31.81 19.60
N LYS A 303 -2.29 -32.46 18.49
CA LYS A 303 -1.65 -33.79 18.51
C LYS A 303 -0.21 -33.77 18.00
N LEU A 304 0.66 -34.42 18.79
CA LEU A 304 2.11 -34.55 18.61
C LEU A 304 2.47 -35.57 17.55
N ILE A 305 3.39 -35.19 16.66
CA ILE A 305 4.16 -36.12 15.84
C ILE A 305 5.64 -35.90 16.17
N ARG A 306 6.29 -36.98 16.63
CA ARG A 306 7.56 -37.05 17.37
C ARG A 306 8.69 -36.09 16.96
N THR A 307 9.39 -35.65 18.00
CA THR A 307 10.67 -34.93 18.02
C THR A 307 11.85 -35.92 17.99
N ASN A 308 12.75 -35.76 17.02
CA ASN A 308 14.15 -36.14 17.21
C ASN A 308 14.96 -34.85 17.19
N GLY A 309 15.18 -34.29 18.37
CA GLY A 309 16.32 -33.44 18.61
C GLY A 309 17.55 -34.34 18.81
N VAL A 310 18.71 -33.81 18.43
CA VAL A 310 20.04 -34.38 18.62
C VAL A 310 20.14 -35.12 19.96
N LYS A 311 20.38 -36.44 19.91
CA LYS A 311 20.86 -37.19 21.08
C LYS A 311 22.27 -36.69 21.42
N ILE A 312 22.41 -35.96 22.51
CA ILE A 312 23.68 -35.95 23.24
C ILE A 312 23.71 -37.22 24.07
N VAL A 313 24.65 -38.11 23.75
CA VAL A 313 24.96 -39.28 24.56
C VAL A 313 25.84 -38.84 25.73
N LYS A 314 25.34 -39.16 26.94
CA LYS A 314 25.85 -38.93 28.29
C LYS A 314 25.58 -37.54 28.89
#